data_AF-A0A9W8U5E4-F1
#
_entry.id   AF-A0A9W8U5E4-F1
#
_cell.length_a   1.000
_cell.length_b   1.000
_cell.length_c   1.000
_cell.angle_alpha   90.00
_cell.angle_beta   90.00
_cell.angle_gamma   90.00
#
_symmetry.space_group_name_H-M   'P 1'
#
loop_
_entity.id
_entity.type
_entity.pdbx_description
1 polymer ?
#
loop_
_entity_poly.entity_id
_entity_poly.type
_entity_poly.pdbx_seq_one_letter_code
_entity_poly.pdbx_strand_id
1 'polypeptide(L)' 'MNEKIITHAKSLGLSEDWVYLAYADAPQDPLGSYGQANVAQKYDADGFFQKRIPGGFKIDRVETGKKCCNE' A
#
# COMPACT_ATOMS: atom_id res chain seq x y z
N MET A 1 15.81 2.74 7.49
CA MET A 1 16.54 1.72 6.70
C MET A 1 15.55 1.26 5.64
N ASN A 2 15.70 1.63 4.35
CA ASN A 2 15.10 0.95 3.17
C ASN A 2 14.98 1.83 1.90
N GLU A 3 14.91 3.16 2.00
CA GLU A 3 14.82 4.00 0.78
C GLU A 3 16.03 3.83 -0.15
N LYS A 4 17.25 3.82 0.41
CA LYS A 4 18.47 3.60 -0.38
C LYS A 4 18.48 2.24 -1.09
N ILE A 5 17.94 1.20 -0.44
CA ILE A 5 17.87 -0.15 -1.00
C ILE A 5 16.84 -0.21 -2.12
N ILE A 6 15.65 0.37 -1.89
CA ILE A 6 14.57 0.43 -2.88
C ILE A 6 14.99 1.26 -4.09
N THR A 7 15.59 2.44 -3.88
CA THR A 7 16.09 3.29 -4.97
C THR A 7 17.20 2.60 -5.76
N HIS A 8 18.11 1.89 -5.09
CA HIS A 8 19.15 1.14 -5.79
C HIS A 8 18.57 -0.04 -6.58
N ALA A 9 17.64 -0.81 -6.01
CA ALA A 9 16.94 -1.89 -6.73
C ALA A 9 16.17 -1.36 -7.95
N LYS A 10 15.48 -0.21 -7.82
CA LYS A 10 14.83 0.50 -8.93
C LYS A 10 15.82 0.87 -10.03
N SER A 11 16.99 1.41 -9.66
CA SER A 11 18.03 1.78 -10.64
C SER A 11 18.57 0.58 -11.44
N LEU A 12 18.49 -0.62 -10.86
CA LEU A 12 18.90 -1.87 -11.49
C LEU A 12 17.76 -2.56 -12.25
N GLY A 13 16.53 -2.04 -12.19
CA GLY A 13 15.34 -2.69 -12.75
C GLY A 13 14.96 -3.99 -12.03
N LEU A 14 15.37 -4.15 -10.77
CA LEU A 14 15.13 -5.35 -9.95
C LEU A 14 14.00 -5.16 -8.92
N SER A 15 13.27 -4.06 -9.00
CA SER A 15 12.15 -3.76 -8.11
C SER A 15 10.81 -3.99 -8.80
N GLU A 16 9.87 -4.57 -8.08
CA GLU A 16 8.47 -4.66 -8.50
C GLU A 16 7.76 -3.30 -8.35
N ASP A 17 6.74 -3.07 -9.18
CA ASP A 17 5.91 -1.86 -9.12
C ASP A 17 4.98 -1.83 -7.90
N TRP A 18 4.78 -2.99 -7.28
CA TRP A 18 3.93 -3.19 -6.11
C TRP A 18 4.74 -3.83 -4.97
N VAL A 19 4.32 -3.58 -3.74
CA VAL A 19 4.94 -4.11 -2.54
C VAL A 19 4.00 -5.13 -1.91
N TYR A 20 4.49 -6.35 -1.71
CA TYR A 20 3.66 -7.40 -1.12
C TYR A 20 3.39 -7.15 0.36
N LEU A 21 2.12 -6.96 0.75
CA LEU A 21 1.72 -6.51 2.08
C LEU A 21 2.23 -7.43 3.20
N ALA A 22 2.20 -8.74 2.98
CA ALA A 22 2.64 -9.72 3.98
C ALA A 22 4.17 -9.71 4.22
N TYR A 23 4.94 -9.10 3.31
CA TYR A 23 6.40 -8.96 3.39
C TYR A 23 6.83 -7.49 3.43
N ALA A 24 5.89 -6.58 3.63
CA ALA A 24 6.18 -5.16 3.72
C ALA A 24 6.72 -4.83 5.12
N ASP A 25 7.81 -4.10 5.15
CA ASP A 25 8.34 -3.50 6.37
C ASP A 25 7.56 -2.20 6.70
N ALA A 26 7.61 -1.77 7.95
CA ALA A 26 6.90 -0.60 8.47
C ALA A 26 7.07 0.71 7.66
N PRO A 27 8.23 1.03 7.04
CA PRO A 27 8.37 2.25 6.25
C PRO A 27 7.84 2.15 4.81
N GLN A 28 7.45 0.95 4.33
CA GLN A 28 6.92 0.79 2.98
C GLN A 28 5.42 1.10 2.92
N ASP A 29 4.93 1.51 1.73
CA ASP A 29 3.50 1.74 1.46
C ASP A 29 2.92 0.64 0.55
N PRO A 30 2.66 -0.58 1.07
CA PRO A 30 2.07 -1.65 0.28
C PRO A 30 0.65 -1.32 -0.17
N LEU A 31 -0.15 -0.63 0.64
CA LEU A 31 -1.54 -0.33 0.30
C LEU A 31 -1.63 0.67 -0.87
N GLY A 32 -0.77 1.69 -0.89
CA GLY A 32 -0.67 2.61 -2.03
C GLY A 32 -0.09 1.97 -3.29
N SER A 33 0.72 0.92 -3.14
CA SER A 33 1.41 0.27 -4.27
C SER A 33 0.53 -0.60 -5.16
N TYR A 34 -0.61 -1.11 -4.66
CA TYR A 34 -1.54 -1.91 -5.46
C TYR A 34 -2.40 -1.10 -6.44
N GLY A 35 -2.30 0.23 -6.40
CA GLY A 35 -3.08 1.13 -7.24
C GLY A 35 -4.46 1.46 -6.69
N GLN A 36 -5.14 2.43 -7.32
CA GLN A 36 -6.44 2.94 -6.85
C GLN A 36 -7.61 2.01 -7.16
N ALA A 37 -7.48 1.15 -8.17
CA ALA A 37 -8.51 0.20 -8.54
C ALA A 37 -8.61 -0.90 -7.47
N ASN A 38 -9.68 -0.87 -6.68
CA ASN A 38 -9.97 -1.89 -5.69
C ASN A 38 -11.31 -2.58 -5.99
N VAL A 39 -11.42 -3.83 -5.56
CA VAL A 39 -12.65 -4.61 -5.69
C VAL A 39 -13.62 -4.39 -4.52
N ALA A 40 -13.26 -3.54 -3.55
CA ALA A 40 -14.07 -3.31 -2.35
C ALA A 40 -15.42 -2.69 -2.73
N GLN A 41 -15.46 -1.74 -3.67
CA GLN A 41 -16.74 -1.20 -4.15
C GLN A 41 -17.66 -2.25 -4.78
N LYS A 42 -17.09 -3.28 -5.41
CA LYS A 42 -17.88 -4.35 -6.05
C LYS A 42 -18.49 -5.32 -5.04
N TYR A 43 -17.76 -5.63 -3.97
CA TYR A 43 -18.13 -6.71 -3.04
C TYR A 43 -18.56 -6.23 -1.65
N ASP A 44 -18.22 -5.00 -1.27
CA ASP A 44 -18.52 -4.38 0.03
C ASP A 44 -18.77 -2.87 -0.14
N ALA A 45 -19.75 -2.50 -0.97
CA ALA A 45 -20.08 -1.11 -1.27
C ALA A 45 -20.41 -0.27 -0.02
N ASP A 46 -21.05 -0.90 0.98
CA ASP A 46 -21.40 -0.26 2.26
C ASP A 46 -20.24 -0.21 3.26
N GLY A 47 -19.10 -0.83 2.93
CA GLY A 47 -17.92 -0.89 3.78
C GLY A 47 -18.17 -1.62 5.10
N PHE A 48 -18.98 -2.69 5.09
CA PHE A 48 -19.27 -3.49 6.26
C PHE A 48 -17.98 -3.97 6.94
N PHE A 49 -17.00 -4.47 6.18
CA PHE A 49 -15.73 -4.93 6.73
C PHE A 49 -14.83 -3.78 7.19
N GLN A 50 -14.94 -2.62 6.55
CA GLN A 50 -14.25 -1.40 6.99
C GLN A 50 -14.79 -0.91 8.35
N LYS A 51 -16.09 -1.09 8.62
CA LYS A 51 -16.77 -0.57 9.82
C LYS A 51 -16.89 -1.57 10.97
N ARG A 52 -17.12 -2.85 10.69
CA ARG A 52 -17.56 -3.85 11.68
C ARG A 52 -16.47 -4.79 12.17
N ILE A 53 -15.34 -4.88 11.46
CA ILE A 53 -14.18 -5.67 11.91
C ILE A 53 -13.27 -4.79 12.77
N PRO A 54 -13.03 -5.11 14.04
CA PRO A 54 -12.00 -4.44 14.83
C PRO A 54 -10.62 -4.83 14.29
N GLY A 55 -9.76 -3.82 14.07
CA GLY A 55 -8.41 -4.00 13.55
C GLY A 55 -8.32 -4.13 12.02
N GLY A 56 -7.15 -4.56 11.55
CA GLY A 56 -6.80 -4.60 10.14
C GLY A 56 -6.65 -3.22 9.51
N PHE A 57 -6.28 -3.18 8.23
CA PHE A 57 -6.19 -1.94 7.47
C PHE A 57 -7.58 -1.42 7.09
N LYS A 58 -7.81 -0.13 7.35
CA LYS A 58 -9.05 0.56 7.01
C LYS A 58 -8.76 1.55 5.89
N ILE A 59 -9.14 1.19 4.67
CA ILE A 59 -8.74 1.92 3.44
C ILE A 59 -9.18 3.39 3.52
N ASP A 60 -10.32 3.66 4.15
CA ASP A 60 -10.86 5.00 4.40
C ASP A 60 -10.11 5.81 5.48
N ARG A 61 -9.19 5.18 6.22
CA ARG A 61 -8.45 5.80 7.34
C ARG A 61 -6.94 5.85 7.14
N VAL A 62 -6.44 5.37 6.01
CA VAL A 62 -5.03 5.45 5.63
C VAL A 62 -4.87 6.34 4.42
N GLU A 63 -3.94 7.30 4.49
CA GLU A 63 -3.51 8.05 3.32
C GLU A 63 -2.68 7.12 2.42
N THR A 64 -3.30 6.59 1.37
CA THR A 64 -2.61 5.82 0.33
C THR A 64 -2.00 6.77 -0.69
N GLY A 65 -0.70 6.62 -1.01
CA GLY A 65 -0.09 7.34 -2.13
C GLY A 65 0.63 8.65 -1.82
N LYS A 66 1.09 8.88 -0.57
CA LYS A 66 1.80 10.13 -0.21
C LYS A 66 3.12 10.00 0.56
N LYS A 67 3.79 8.84 0.53
CA LYS A 67 5.05 8.64 1.27
C LYS A 67 6.26 8.14 0.47
N CYS A 68 6.31 8.41 -0.83
CA CYS A 68 7.61 8.45 -1.49
C CYS A 68 7.60 9.47 -2.63
N CYS A 69 8.66 10.28 -2.64
CA CYS A 69 8.91 11.40 -3.57
C CYS A 69 8.17 12.69 -3.20
N ASN A 70 8.57 13.32 -2.09
CA ASN A 70 8.79 14.76 -2.20
C ASN A 70 10.07 14.91 -3.04
N GLU A 71 10.00 15.78 -4.05
CA GLU A 71 11.15 16.23 -4.85
C GLU A 71 12.37 16.61 -3.99
#